data_AF-A0A916QDX6-F1
#
_entry.id   AF-A0A916QDX6-F1
#
_cell.length_a   1.000
_cell.length_b   1.000
_cell.length_c   1.000
_cell.angle_alpha   90.00
_cell.angle_beta   90.00
_cell.angle_gamma   90.00
#
_symmetry.space_group_name_H-M   'P 1'
#
loop_
_entity.id
_entity.type
_entity.pdbx_description
1 polymer ?
#
loop_
_entity_poly.entity_id
_entity_poly.type
_entity_poly.pdbx_seq_one_letter_code
_entity_poly.pdbx_strand_id
1 'polypeptide(L)'
;MYRYKLSVEERDQLFEQLSPEQQEFLKQQLVRGKRTAFANAMAKEKGLSIPPDASFEDIEFLLDDWVYVGYIDAGEVTPLLRCECGRPLRYQHIVENKRTGEVKKFGILHLQEHLNIDAKTVDAVKKGINAVDYELDEVLIKIQRNWQPDPDLINHPDLPEEAKIMLDLNLPLLDRHIRRLYHQRSMIINMNEKELNHKPEMDSLLFDNASEGQRQTEDLLDPLVLPVEFHDPVRKYLAEGIKSARIICELLIEKHGAPNKRFKSGRPKIYVPVCIFIERDNPGVKVVDLNRMDRQYYIN
;
A
#
# COMPACT_ATOMS: atom_id res chain seq x y z
N MET A 1 8.13 -4.14 21.86
CA MET A 1 9.28 -5.08 21.92
C MET A 1 9.05 -6.09 20.81
N TYR A 2 9.90 -6.12 19.77
CA TYR A 2 9.72 -7.03 18.63
C TYR A 2 10.04 -8.46 19.10
N ARG A 3 9.09 -9.39 18.89
CA ARG A 3 9.15 -10.77 19.40
C ARG A 3 10.15 -11.64 18.62
N TYR A 4 10.60 -11.16 17.47
CA TYR A 4 11.45 -11.85 16.50
C TYR A 4 12.53 -10.85 16.08
N LYS A 5 13.78 -11.10 16.47
CA LYS A 5 14.94 -10.30 16.05
C LYS A 5 16.14 -11.24 15.94
N LEU A 6 16.71 -11.33 14.76
CA LEU A 6 17.92 -12.09 14.49
C LEU A 6 19.14 -11.17 14.40
N SER A 7 20.32 -11.70 14.69
CA SER A 7 21.57 -11.09 14.25
C SER A 7 21.68 -11.16 12.73
N VAL A 8 22.57 -10.35 12.16
CA VAL A 8 22.80 -10.37 10.70
C VAL A 8 23.34 -11.74 10.27
N GLU A 9 24.25 -12.31 11.04
CA GLU A 9 24.86 -13.62 10.78
C GLU A 9 23.83 -14.76 10.88
N GLU A 10 22.98 -14.74 11.92
CA GLU A 10 21.91 -15.73 12.10
C GLU A 10 20.89 -15.67 10.96
N ARG A 11 20.54 -14.45 10.51
CA ARG A 11 19.65 -14.25 9.38
C ARG A 11 20.25 -14.84 8.11
N ASP A 12 21.51 -14.54 7.81
CA ASP A 12 22.19 -15.03 6.61
C ASP A 12 22.22 -16.56 6.59
N GLN A 13 22.60 -17.19 7.72
CA GLN A 13 22.64 -18.64 7.85
C GLN A 13 21.26 -19.29 7.68
N LEU A 14 20.20 -18.73 8.27
CA LEU A 14 18.85 -19.26 8.12
C LEU A 14 18.30 -19.02 6.71
N PHE A 15 18.65 -17.90 6.08
CA PHE A 15 18.22 -17.57 4.73
C PHE A 15 18.86 -18.50 3.69
N GLU A 16 20.13 -18.86 3.87
CA GLU A 16 20.86 -19.81 3.02
C GLU A 16 20.27 -21.23 3.04
N GLN A 17 19.57 -21.62 4.12
CA GLN A 17 18.93 -22.93 4.24
C GLN A 17 17.63 -23.06 3.42
N LEU A 18 17.09 -21.95 2.92
CA LEU A 18 15.86 -21.93 2.15
C LEU A 18 16.07 -22.41 0.71
N SER A 19 14.99 -22.88 0.07
CA SER A 19 15.04 -23.24 -1.35
C SER A 19 15.27 -21.99 -2.22
N PRO A 20 15.83 -22.13 -3.44
CA PRO A 20 16.03 -20.99 -4.34
C PRO A 20 14.74 -20.22 -4.64
N GLU A 21 13.61 -20.93 -4.77
CA GLU A 21 12.29 -20.33 -4.99
C GLU A 21 11.82 -19.51 -3.78
N GLN A 22 12.01 -20.04 -2.56
CA GLN A 22 11.71 -19.33 -1.32
C GLN A 22 12.58 -18.08 -1.14
N GLN A 23 13.88 -18.20 -1.41
CA GLN A 23 14.82 -17.09 -1.34
C GLN A 23 14.43 -15.97 -2.33
N GLU A 24 14.10 -16.33 -3.57
CA GLU A 24 13.71 -15.35 -4.58
C GLU A 24 12.41 -14.64 -4.20
N PHE A 25 11.39 -15.39 -3.77
CA PHE A 25 10.15 -14.80 -3.29
C PHE A 25 10.39 -13.83 -2.12
N LEU A 26 11.18 -14.22 -1.12
CA LEU A 26 11.47 -13.36 0.02
C LEU A 26 12.29 -12.12 -0.37
N LYS A 27 13.25 -12.23 -1.30
CA LYS A 27 13.98 -11.07 -1.84
C LYS A 27 13.03 -10.07 -2.51
N GLN A 28 12.11 -10.56 -3.33
CA GLN A 28 11.11 -9.72 -3.99
C GLN A 28 10.20 -9.04 -2.96
N GLN A 29 9.75 -9.77 -1.93
CA GLN A 29 8.96 -9.22 -0.82
C GLN A 29 9.73 -8.16 -0.02
N LEU A 30 11.02 -8.36 0.24
CA LEU A 30 11.86 -7.36 0.92
C LEU A 30 11.96 -6.08 0.10
N VAL A 31 12.21 -6.18 -1.20
CA VAL A 31 12.28 -5.00 -2.09
C VAL A 31 10.94 -4.28 -2.11
N ARG A 32 9.84 -5.00 -2.33
CA ARG A 32 8.49 -4.44 -2.34
C ARG A 32 8.14 -3.78 -1.01
N GLY A 33 8.41 -4.44 0.12
CA GLY A 33 8.18 -3.89 1.45
C GLY A 33 8.97 -2.60 1.69
N LYS A 34 10.25 -2.57 1.28
CA LYS A 34 11.11 -1.38 1.40
C LYS A 34 10.62 -0.24 0.50
N ARG A 35 10.12 -0.53 -0.70
CA ARG A 35 9.46 0.45 -1.58
C ARG A 35 8.22 1.04 -0.93
N THR A 36 7.32 0.21 -0.43
CA THR A 36 6.11 0.64 0.28
C THR A 36 6.45 1.51 1.49
N ALA A 37 7.43 1.09 2.30
CA ALA A 37 7.88 1.85 3.47
C ALA A 37 8.43 3.23 3.10
N PHE A 38 9.23 3.29 2.05
CA PHE A 38 9.82 4.54 1.55
C PHE A 38 8.75 5.47 0.99
N ALA A 39 7.90 4.97 0.07
CA ALA A 39 6.86 5.75 -0.58
C ALA A 39 5.88 6.35 0.44
N ASN A 40 5.45 5.57 1.44
CA ASN A 40 4.58 6.06 2.51
C ASN A 40 5.22 7.17 3.35
N ALA A 41 6.52 7.08 3.64
CA ALA A 41 7.23 8.11 4.39
C ALA A 41 7.34 9.42 3.58
N MET A 42 7.72 9.32 2.31
CA MET A 42 7.84 10.48 1.40
C MET A 42 6.48 11.16 1.17
N ALA A 43 5.43 10.39 0.93
CA ALA A 43 4.10 10.96 0.71
C ALA A 43 3.54 11.62 1.98
N LYS A 44 3.88 11.09 3.17
CA LYS A 44 3.55 11.74 4.44
C LYS A 44 4.31 13.05 4.67
N GLU A 45 5.58 13.13 4.27
CA GLU A 45 6.37 14.38 4.28
C GLU A 45 5.68 15.47 3.47
N LYS A 46 5.18 15.11 2.28
CA LYS A 46 4.42 16.00 1.39
C LYS A 46 2.99 16.30 1.85
N GLY A 47 2.52 15.69 2.94
CA GLY A 47 1.17 15.88 3.46
C GLY A 47 0.06 15.24 2.61
N LEU A 48 0.41 14.26 1.76
CA LEU A 48 -0.54 13.57 0.90
C LEU A 48 -1.44 12.62 1.71
N SER A 49 -2.74 12.56 1.37
CA SER A 49 -3.70 11.67 2.02
C SER A 49 -3.73 10.31 1.33
N ILE A 50 -2.89 9.39 1.81
CA ILE A 50 -2.78 8.04 1.24
C ILE A 50 -3.87 7.12 1.84
N PRO A 51 -4.61 6.38 1.00
CA PRO A 51 -5.47 5.28 1.47
C PRO A 51 -4.64 4.20 2.20
N PRO A 52 -5.15 3.58 3.28
CA PRO A 52 -4.39 2.57 4.05
C PRO A 52 -4.03 1.31 3.24
N ASP A 53 -4.79 1.02 2.17
CA ASP A 53 -4.60 -0.16 1.30
C ASP A 53 -3.98 0.21 -0.06
N ALA A 54 -3.44 1.44 -0.21
CA ALA A 54 -2.81 1.86 -1.46
C ALA A 54 -1.53 1.06 -1.75
N SER A 55 -1.33 0.70 -3.02
CA SER A 55 -0.11 0.03 -3.47
C SER A 55 1.06 1.02 -3.49
N PHE A 56 2.30 0.51 -3.46
CA PHE A 56 3.45 1.41 -3.56
C PHE A 56 3.52 2.05 -4.93
N GLU A 57 3.10 1.34 -5.98
CA GLU A 57 3.01 1.87 -7.35
C GLU A 57 2.09 3.09 -7.38
N ASP A 58 0.87 2.97 -6.84
CA ASP A 58 -0.09 4.08 -6.78
C ASP A 58 0.48 5.29 -6.01
N ILE A 59 1.18 5.06 -4.90
CA ILE A 59 1.80 6.13 -4.11
C ILE A 59 2.95 6.78 -4.89
N GLU A 60 3.79 5.99 -5.57
CA GLU A 60 4.90 6.49 -6.38
C GLU A 60 4.42 7.41 -7.51
N PHE A 61 3.21 7.23 -8.05
CA PHE A 61 2.62 8.16 -9.04
C PHE A 61 2.29 9.55 -8.47
N LEU A 62 2.02 9.63 -7.17
CA LEU A 62 1.87 10.91 -6.46
C LEU A 62 3.21 11.58 -6.18
N LEU A 63 4.32 10.83 -6.25
CA LEU A 63 5.65 11.30 -5.90
C LEU A 63 6.43 11.72 -7.14
N ASP A 64 6.54 13.03 -7.37
CA ASP A 64 7.39 13.59 -8.43
C ASP A 64 8.89 13.70 -8.03
N ASP A 65 9.30 13.13 -6.90
CA ASP A 65 10.66 13.24 -6.35
C ASP A 65 11.32 11.87 -6.19
N TRP A 66 11.90 11.57 -5.03
CA TRP A 66 12.65 10.36 -4.78
C TRP A 66 11.73 9.16 -4.63
N VAL A 67 11.99 8.11 -5.40
CA VAL A 67 11.39 6.78 -5.26
C VAL A 67 12.47 5.74 -4.97
N TYR A 68 12.08 4.67 -4.27
CA TYR A 68 13.00 3.59 -3.96
C TYR A 68 13.03 2.57 -5.10
N VAL A 69 14.21 2.26 -5.60
CA VAL A 69 14.38 1.31 -6.72
C VAL A 69 14.71 -0.08 -6.19
N GLY A 70 15.62 -0.17 -5.23
CA GLY A 70 16.10 -1.45 -4.73
C GLY A 70 17.32 -1.32 -3.82
N TYR A 71 17.95 -2.45 -3.54
CA TYR A 71 19.22 -2.49 -2.83
C TYR A 71 20.10 -3.63 -3.33
N ILE A 72 21.40 -3.48 -3.10
CA ILE A 72 22.41 -4.51 -3.32
C ILE A 72 22.92 -4.93 -1.95
N ASP A 73 22.95 -6.25 -1.70
CA ASP A 73 23.63 -6.86 -0.55
C ASP A 73 24.88 -7.60 -1.05
N ALA A 74 26.04 -7.18 -0.59
CA ALA A 74 27.32 -7.82 -0.91
C ALA A 74 27.66 -8.98 0.06
N GLY A 75 26.82 -9.28 1.04
CA GLY A 75 27.06 -10.28 2.10
C GLY A 75 28.02 -9.77 3.18
N GLU A 76 29.07 -9.06 2.77
CA GLU A 76 30.03 -8.44 3.67
C GLU A 76 30.32 -6.99 3.28
N VAL A 77 30.94 -6.24 4.20
CA VAL A 77 31.39 -4.88 3.90
C VAL A 77 32.54 -4.95 2.91
N THR A 78 32.29 -4.55 1.67
CA THR A 78 33.27 -4.64 0.59
C THR A 78 33.68 -3.26 0.06
N PRO A 79 34.95 -3.06 -0.32
CA PRO A 79 35.37 -1.82 -0.98
C PRO A 79 34.81 -1.66 -2.40
N LEU A 80 34.18 -2.69 -2.98
CA LEU A 80 33.54 -2.62 -4.29
C LEU A 80 32.18 -1.92 -4.24
N LEU A 81 31.47 -2.07 -3.12
CA LEU A 81 30.16 -1.49 -2.90
C LEU A 81 30.31 -0.28 -1.98
N ARG A 82 30.12 0.93 -2.53
CA ARG A 82 30.38 2.18 -1.80
C ARG A 82 29.17 3.09 -1.75
N CYS A 83 29.07 3.85 -0.68
CA CYS A 83 28.18 5.01 -0.62
C CYS A 83 28.68 6.11 -1.56
N GLU A 84 27.80 7.05 -1.97
CA GLU A 84 28.20 8.30 -2.63
C GLU A 84 29.32 9.04 -1.87
N CYS A 85 29.34 8.95 -0.53
CA CYS A 85 30.40 9.55 0.29
C CYS A 85 31.72 8.74 0.31
N GLY A 86 31.83 7.65 -0.45
CA GLY A 86 33.01 6.79 -0.57
C GLY A 86 33.18 5.71 0.50
N ARG A 87 32.31 5.63 1.52
CA ARG A 87 32.40 4.60 2.57
C ARG A 87 32.04 3.22 2.01
N PRO A 88 32.79 2.16 2.37
CA PRO A 88 32.45 0.79 1.97
C PRO A 88 31.16 0.34 2.68
N LEU A 89 30.32 -0.41 1.98
CA LEU A 89 29.01 -0.85 2.42
C LEU A 89 28.86 -2.35 2.23
N ARG A 90 28.05 -2.97 3.10
CA ARG A 90 27.42 -4.26 2.82
C ARG A 90 26.12 -4.07 2.03
N TYR A 91 25.27 -3.16 2.50
CA TYR A 91 24.00 -2.83 1.88
C TYR A 91 24.07 -1.46 1.21
N GLN A 92 23.80 -1.41 -0.09
CA GLN A 92 23.68 -0.17 -0.86
C GLN A 92 22.24 -0.02 -1.32
N HIS A 93 21.57 1.00 -0.80
CA HIS A 93 20.22 1.38 -1.22
C HIS A 93 20.30 2.27 -2.46
N ILE A 94 19.35 2.08 -3.37
CA ILE A 94 19.27 2.78 -4.64
C ILE A 94 17.92 3.48 -4.70
N VAL A 95 17.97 4.79 -4.93
CA VAL A 95 16.79 5.64 -5.14
C VAL A 95 16.94 6.43 -6.43
N GLU A 96 15.82 6.77 -7.04
CA GLU A 96 15.75 7.53 -8.29
C GLU A 96 14.85 8.75 -8.09
N ASN A 97 15.24 9.91 -8.58
CA ASN A 97 14.38 11.08 -8.62
C ASN A 97 13.57 11.09 -9.92
N LYS A 98 12.23 10.99 -9.84
CA LYS A 98 11.36 10.94 -11.03
C LYS A 98 11.39 12.20 -11.88
N ARG A 99 11.69 13.37 -11.30
CA ARG A 99 11.76 14.63 -12.04
C ARG A 99 13.09 14.84 -12.75
N THR A 100 14.21 14.49 -12.12
CA THR A 100 15.56 14.75 -12.69
C THR A 100 16.17 13.53 -13.37
N GLY A 101 15.66 12.32 -13.12
CA GLY A 101 16.29 11.05 -13.51
C GLY A 101 17.57 10.74 -12.72
N GLU A 102 17.87 11.52 -11.68
CA GLU A 102 19.07 11.32 -10.86
C GLU A 102 18.93 10.04 -10.02
N VAL A 103 19.93 9.17 -10.08
CA VAL A 103 20.00 7.95 -9.27
C VAL A 103 21.07 8.13 -8.19
N LYS A 104 20.72 7.89 -6.93
CA LYS A 104 21.65 7.96 -5.80
C LYS A 104 21.82 6.60 -5.12
N LYS A 105 23.05 6.30 -4.71
CA LYS A 105 23.42 5.03 -4.08
C LYS A 105 24.08 5.23 -2.73
N PHE A 106 23.44 4.79 -1.65
CA PHE A 106 23.93 5.08 -0.30
C PHE A 106 23.64 4.00 0.72
N GLY A 107 24.35 4.07 1.85
CA GLY A 107 24.01 3.32 3.05
C GLY A 107 22.82 3.97 3.76
N ILE A 108 21.98 3.19 4.44
CA ILE A 108 20.74 3.71 5.08
C ILE A 108 20.99 4.82 6.11
N LEU A 109 22.17 4.85 6.72
CA LEU A 109 22.56 5.87 7.67
C LEU A 109 22.81 7.24 7.02
N HIS A 110 23.17 7.25 5.73
CA HIS A 110 23.48 8.46 4.94
C HIS A 110 22.31 8.98 4.11
N LEU A 111 21.13 8.36 4.26
CA LEU A 111 19.90 8.78 3.59
C LEU A 111 19.64 10.29 3.74
N GLN A 112 19.79 10.82 4.95
CA GLN A 112 19.58 12.24 5.25
C GLN A 112 20.57 13.14 4.50
N GLU A 113 21.85 12.77 4.51
CA GLU A 113 22.94 13.55 3.92
C GLU A 113 22.80 13.64 2.39
N HIS A 114 22.29 12.58 1.76
CA HIS A 114 22.20 12.51 0.30
C HIS A 114 20.89 13.01 -0.29
N LEU A 115 19.77 12.92 0.45
CA LEU A 115 18.45 13.31 -0.08
C LEU A 115 17.96 14.68 0.40
N ASN A 116 18.64 15.29 1.39
CA ASN A 116 18.25 16.58 1.99
C ASN A 116 16.78 16.59 2.49
N ILE A 117 16.33 15.44 3.00
CA ILE A 117 15.02 15.25 3.62
C ILE A 117 15.12 15.45 5.13
N ASP A 118 14.00 15.79 5.77
CA ASP A 118 13.99 16.08 7.20
C ASP A 118 14.23 14.83 8.06
N ALA A 119 14.79 15.01 9.26
CA ALA A 119 15.17 13.92 10.15
C ALA A 119 13.98 13.01 10.54
N LYS A 120 12.76 13.57 10.67
CA LYS A 120 11.57 12.80 11.02
C LYS A 120 11.15 11.88 9.89
N THR A 121 11.29 12.32 8.63
CA THR A 121 11.05 11.47 7.45
C THR A 121 12.10 10.38 7.33
N VAL A 122 13.38 10.69 7.54
CA VAL A 122 14.48 9.70 7.59
C VAL A 122 14.21 8.62 8.64
N ASP A 123 13.78 9.02 9.84
CA ASP A 123 13.46 8.07 10.91
C ASP A 123 12.24 7.21 10.56
N ALA A 124 11.24 7.77 9.88
CA ALA A 124 10.09 7.02 9.39
C ALA A 124 10.51 5.97 8.35
N VAL A 125 11.36 6.34 7.38
CA VAL A 125 11.92 5.41 6.38
C VAL A 125 12.73 4.31 7.06
N LYS A 126 13.67 4.66 7.95
CA LYS A 126 14.49 3.69 8.69
C LYS A 126 13.61 2.72 9.48
N LYS A 127 12.60 3.23 10.17
CA LYS A 127 11.66 2.40 10.95
C LYS A 127 10.86 1.46 10.05
N GLY A 128 10.40 1.93 8.90
CA GLY A 128 9.67 1.13 7.93
C GLY A 128 10.54 0.02 7.31
N ILE A 129 11.76 0.35 6.87
CA ILE A 129 12.73 -0.63 6.35
C ILE A 129 13.07 -1.68 7.41
N ASN A 130 13.35 -1.25 8.65
CA ASN A 130 13.61 -2.19 9.75
C ASN A 130 12.41 -3.10 10.04
N ALA A 131 11.18 -2.58 9.90
CA ALA A 131 9.97 -3.40 10.08
C ALA A 131 9.90 -4.54 9.05
N VAL A 132 10.28 -4.27 7.80
CA VAL A 132 10.37 -5.29 6.73
C VAL A 132 11.44 -6.33 7.06
N ASP A 133 12.60 -5.91 7.56
CA ASP A 133 13.64 -6.85 7.98
C ASP A 133 13.19 -7.71 9.18
N TYR A 134 12.37 -7.18 10.10
CA TYR A 134 11.77 -7.96 11.18
C TYR A 134 10.70 -8.95 10.70
N GLU A 135 9.97 -8.63 9.64
CA GLU A 135 9.03 -9.57 9.01
C GLU A 135 9.78 -10.76 8.42
N LEU A 136 10.96 -10.53 7.81
CA LEU A 136 11.83 -11.61 7.38
C LEU A 136 12.32 -12.45 8.57
N ASP A 137 12.80 -11.82 9.64
CA ASP A 137 13.25 -12.53 10.85
C ASP A 137 12.15 -13.43 11.42
N GLU A 138 10.90 -12.94 11.40
CA GLU A 138 9.75 -13.70 11.83
C GLU A 138 9.53 -14.96 10.97
N VAL A 139 9.60 -14.84 9.64
CA VAL A 139 9.49 -15.97 8.72
C VAL A 139 10.59 -16.99 9.00
N LEU A 140 11.85 -16.54 9.09
CA LEU A 140 12.99 -17.43 9.31
C LEU A 140 12.90 -18.17 10.64
N ILE A 141 12.51 -17.49 11.73
CA ILE A 141 12.32 -18.11 13.04
C ILE A 141 11.16 -19.11 13.02
N LYS A 142 10.07 -18.81 12.30
CA LYS A 142 8.94 -19.74 12.17
C LYS A 142 9.31 -20.99 11.39
N ILE A 143 10.11 -20.87 10.34
CA ILE A 143 10.65 -22.02 9.59
C ILE A 143 11.51 -22.88 10.52
N GLN A 144 12.47 -22.27 11.22
CA GLN A 144 13.36 -22.97 12.15
C GLN A 144 12.58 -23.71 13.27
N ARG A 145 11.45 -23.17 13.70
CA ARG A 145 10.58 -23.75 14.73
C ARG A 145 9.55 -24.76 14.20
N ASN A 146 9.61 -25.11 12.92
CA ASN A 146 8.63 -25.98 12.26
C ASN A 146 7.19 -25.50 12.46
N TRP A 147 6.96 -24.20 12.27
CA TRP A 147 5.63 -23.60 12.40
C TRP A 147 4.61 -24.34 11.52
N GLN A 148 3.45 -24.63 12.09
CA GLN A 148 2.34 -25.26 11.41
C GLN A 148 1.16 -24.29 11.35
N PRO A 149 0.53 -24.12 10.18
CA PRO A 149 -0.66 -23.29 10.06
C PRO A 149 -1.84 -23.96 10.78
N ASP A 150 -2.64 -23.15 11.46
CA ASP A 150 -3.91 -23.60 12.04
C ASP A 150 -4.86 -24.00 10.89
N PRO A 151 -5.31 -25.27 10.80
CA PRO A 151 -6.17 -25.74 9.71
C PRO A 151 -7.45 -24.90 9.52
N ASP A 152 -7.96 -24.33 10.61
CA ASP A 152 -9.17 -23.50 10.57
C ASP A 152 -8.94 -22.11 9.95
N LEU A 153 -7.69 -21.64 9.92
CA LEU A 153 -7.32 -20.35 9.32
C LEU A 153 -7.08 -20.45 7.81
N ILE A 154 -6.61 -21.60 7.32
CA ILE A 154 -6.23 -21.81 5.91
C ILE A 154 -7.45 -21.90 5.00
N ASN A 155 -8.55 -22.47 5.51
CA ASN A 155 -9.77 -22.70 4.74
C ASN A 155 -10.64 -21.44 4.54
N HIS A 156 -10.11 -20.25 4.86
CA HIS A 156 -10.87 -19.01 4.70
C HIS A 156 -11.02 -18.64 3.21
N PRO A 157 -12.24 -18.41 2.69
CA PRO A 157 -12.49 -18.17 1.27
C PRO A 157 -11.77 -16.91 0.74
N ASP A 158 -11.62 -15.88 1.59
CA ASP A 158 -10.96 -14.62 1.25
C ASP A 158 -9.50 -14.54 1.71
N LEU A 159 -8.73 -15.62 1.58
CA LEU A 159 -7.30 -15.58 1.88
C LEU A 159 -6.57 -14.64 0.89
N PRO A 160 -5.80 -13.64 1.36
CA PRO A 160 -5.05 -12.73 0.49
C PRO A 160 -4.12 -13.49 -0.46
N GLU A 161 -3.93 -12.98 -1.69
CA GLU A 161 -3.07 -13.62 -2.71
C GLU A 161 -1.65 -13.88 -2.19
N GLU A 162 -1.06 -12.92 -1.47
CA GLU A 162 0.26 -13.10 -0.84
C GLU A 162 0.30 -14.28 0.14
N ALA A 163 -0.76 -14.47 0.94
CA ALA A 163 -0.83 -15.56 1.90
C ALA A 163 -0.97 -16.92 1.20
N LYS A 164 -1.69 -16.98 0.07
CA LYS A 164 -1.77 -18.19 -0.77
C LYS A 164 -0.39 -18.58 -1.30
N ILE A 165 0.32 -17.64 -1.91
CA ILE A 165 1.66 -17.87 -2.47
C ILE A 165 2.64 -18.33 -1.38
N MET A 166 2.59 -17.72 -0.19
CA MET A 166 3.43 -18.17 0.92
C MET A 166 3.16 -19.63 1.29
N LEU A 167 1.89 -20.03 1.41
CA LEU A 167 1.54 -21.41 1.72
C LEU A 167 1.96 -22.38 0.62
N ASP A 168 1.78 -22.00 -0.65
CA ASP A 168 2.20 -22.80 -1.81
C ASP A 168 3.72 -23.05 -1.82
N LEU A 169 4.50 -22.07 -1.35
CA LEU A 169 5.96 -22.17 -1.20
C LEU A 169 6.40 -22.80 0.13
N ASN A 170 5.47 -23.36 0.92
CA ASN A 170 5.72 -23.88 2.27
C ASN A 170 6.37 -22.86 3.22
N LEU A 171 6.07 -21.58 3.03
CA LEU A 171 6.51 -20.49 3.91
C LEU A 171 5.44 -20.21 4.98
N PRO A 172 5.86 -19.93 6.23
CA PRO A 172 4.95 -19.61 7.30
C PRO A 172 4.29 -18.25 7.11
N LEU A 173 3.02 -18.14 7.52
CA LEU A 173 2.31 -16.86 7.49
C LEU A 173 2.85 -15.88 8.55
N LEU A 174 2.94 -14.61 8.16
CA LEU A 174 3.25 -13.52 9.08
C LEU A 174 2.13 -13.30 10.11
N ASP A 175 2.49 -12.81 11.30
CA ASP A 175 1.60 -12.50 12.42
C ASP A 175 0.59 -11.42 12.03
N ARG A 176 0.96 -10.53 11.10
CA ARG A 176 0.03 -9.56 10.52
C ARG A 176 -1.07 -10.25 9.68
N HIS A 177 -0.72 -11.28 8.91
CA HIS A 177 -1.68 -12.05 8.11
C HIS A 177 -2.61 -12.85 9.04
N ILE A 178 -2.04 -13.52 10.04
CA ILE A 178 -2.81 -14.28 11.04
C ILE A 178 -3.80 -13.38 11.78
N ARG A 179 -3.36 -12.20 12.25
CA ARG A 179 -4.25 -11.22 12.91
C ARG A 179 -5.36 -10.72 12.00
N ARG A 180 -5.06 -10.45 10.73
CA ARG A 180 -6.06 -10.03 9.74
C ARG A 180 -7.14 -11.10 9.54
N LEU A 181 -6.73 -12.36 9.41
CA LEU A 181 -7.64 -13.49 9.25
C LEU A 181 -8.52 -13.71 10.49
N TYR A 182 -7.95 -13.65 11.70
CA TYR A 182 -8.75 -13.74 12.93
C TYR A 182 -9.76 -12.58 13.04
N HIS A 183 -9.37 -11.36 12.66
CA HIS A 183 -10.26 -10.21 12.66
C HIS A 183 -11.39 -10.34 11.61
N GLN A 184 -11.10 -10.87 10.42
CA GLN A 184 -12.13 -11.15 9.41
C GLN A 184 -13.12 -12.22 9.91
N ARG A 185 -12.61 -13.29 10.53
CA ARG A 185 -13.45 -14.34 11.12
C ARG A 185 -14.34 -13.81 12.23
N SER A 186 -13.83 -12.98 13.14
CA SER A 186 -14.64 -12.40 14.22
C SER A 186 -15.71 -11.46 13.69
N MET A 187 -15.42 -10.70 12.63
CA MET A 187 -16.42 -9.87 11.94
C MET A 187 -17.58 -10.73 11.39
N ILE A 188 -17.27 -11.85 10.72
CA ILE A 188 -18.30 -12.76 10.17
C ILE A 188 -19.16 -13.38 11.27
N ILE A 189 -18.55 -13.88 12.35
CA ILE A 189 -19.28 -14.46 13.49
C ILE A 189 -20.23 -13.42 14.09
N ASN A 190 -19.74 -12.20 14.32
CA ASN A 190 -20.56 -11.11 14.86
C ASN A 190 -21.67 -10.65 13.91
N MET A 191 -21.46 -10.73 12.59
CA MET A 191 -22.50 -10.44 11.59
C MET A 191 -23.59 -11.53 11.60
N ASN A 192 -23.20 -12.80 11.63
CA ASN A 192 -24.14 -13.91 11.71
C ASN A 192 -24.95 -13.88 13.02
N GLU A 193 -24.34 -13.51 14.16
CA GLU A 193 -25.06 -13.34 15.44
C GLU A 193 -26.05 -12.15 15.43
N LYS A 194 -25.74 -11.10 14.68
CA LYS A 194 -26.67 -9.97 14.48
C LYS A 194 -27.80 -10.30 13.53
N GLU A 195 -27.53 -11.06 12.48
CA GLU A 195 -28.55 -11.54 11.53
C GLU A 195 -29.50 -12.56 12.18
N LEU A 196 -29.01 -13.45 13.04
CA LEU A 196 -29.89 -14.35 13.82
C LEU A 196 -30.78 -13.62 14.84
N ASN A 197 -30.39 -12.43 15.30
CA ASN A 197 -31.15 -11.63 16.26
C ASN A 197 -32.06 -10.57 15.62
N HIS A 198 -32.06 -10.43 14.28
CA HIS A 198 -33.00 -9.56 13.57
C HIS A 198 -34.14 -10.40 12.98
N LYS A 199 -35.29 -10.43 13.66
CA LYS A 199 -36.55 -10.75 12.98
C LYS A 199 -36.80 -9.68 11.92
N PRO A 200 -37.28 -10.03 10.71
CA PRO A 200 -37.58 -9.02 9.69
C PRO A 200 -38.87 -8.29 10.09
N GLU A 201 -38.74 -7.14 10.74
CA GLU A 201 -39.74 -6.10 10.62
C GLU A 201 -39.53 -5.41 9.27
N MET A 202 -40.49 -5.63 8.39
CA MET A 202 -40.58 -5.01 7.08
C MET A 202 -40.92 -3.53 7.30
N ASP A 203 -39.90 -2.71 7.51
CA ASP A 203 -40.07 -1.26 7.56
C ASP A 203 -39.70 -0.64 6.20
N SER A 204 -40.73 -0.03 5.64
CA SER A 204 -40.81 0.67 4.37
C SER A 204 -39.74 1.75 4.24
N LEU A 205 -38.80 1.58 3.31
CA LEU A 205 -37.98 2.71 2.80
C LEU A 205 -38.84 3.59 1.89
N LEU A 206 -39.61 4.47 2.52
CA LEU A 206 -40.17 5.66 1.90
C LEU A 206 -39.04 6.66 1.67
N PHE A 207 -38.92 7.09 0.41
CA PHE A 207 -38.24 8.33 0.02
C PHE A 207 -38.82 9.50 0.83
N ASP A 208 -38.04 10.09 1.72
CA ASP A 208 -38.40 11.36 2.34
C ASP A 208 -37.82 12.52 1.52
N ASN A 209 -38.75 13.21 0.86
CA ASN A 209 -38.57 14.50 0.23
C ASN A 209 -38.57 15.61 1.28
N ALA A 210 -37.66 16.57 1.08
CA ALA A 210 -37.73 17.99 1.42
C ALA A 210 -37.57 18.44 2.88
N SER A 211 -36.51 19.23 3.10
CA SER A 211 -36.69 20.57 3.65
C SER A 211 -35.82 21.57 2.89
N GLU A 212 -36.50 22.47 2.18
CA GLU A 212 -35.96 23.65 1.51
C GLU A 212 -35.45 24.67 2.53
N GLY A 213 -34.30 25.30 2.23
CA GLY A 213 -33.72 26.34 3.07
C GLY A 213 -32.60 27.10 2.38
N GLN A 214 -32.99 28.00 1.47
CA GLN A 214 -32.24 29.14 0.90
C GLN A 214 -31.11 28.88 -0.12
N ARG A 215 -31.43 29.31 -1.35
CA ARG A 215 -30.55 29.43 -2.51
C ARG A 215 -29.50 30.53 -2.29
N GLN A 216 -28.24 30.21 -2.54
CA GLN A 216 -27.35 31.10 -3.26
C GLN A 216 -26.92 30.37 -4.53
N THR A 217 -27.22 31.00 -5.64
CA THR A 217 -26.93 30.57 -7.01
C THR A 217 -25.44 30.62 -7.28
N GLU A 218 -24.82 29.48 -7.57
CA GLU A 218 -23.57 29.37 -8.34
C GLU A 218 -23.54 27.99 -9.01
N ASP A 219 -23.63 28.03 -10.35
CA ASP A 219 -23.51 27.00 -11.39
C ASP A 219 -23.90 25.54 -11.12
N LEU A 220 -24.97 25.15 -11.83
CA LEU A 220 -25.48 23.79 -12.01
C LEU A 220 -24.50 22.92 -12.83
N LEU A 221 -23.54 22.30 -12.14
CA LEU A 221 -22.98 21.01 -12.56
C LEU A 221 -23.63 19.94 -11.68
N ASP A 222 -24.24 18.93 -12.32
CA ASP A 222 -24.83 17.79 -11.63
C ASP A 222 -23.80 17.19 -10.64
N PRO A 223 -24.08 17.13 -9.32
CA PRO A 223 -23.10 16.75 -8.30
C PRO A 223 -22.47 15.36 -8.49
N LEU A 224 -23.05 14.55 -9.36
CA LEU A 224 -22.63 13.18 -9.67
C LEU A 224 -21.85 13.06 -10.98
N VAL A 225 -21.73 14.12 -11.77
CA VAL A 225 -21.03 14.11 -13.05
C VAL A 225 -19.63 14.69 -12.89
N LEU A 226 -18.63 13.93 -13.31
CA LEU A 226 -17.25 14.42 -13.35
C LEU A 226 -17.14 15.53 -14.41
N PRO A 227 -16.62 16.73 -14.09
CA PRO A 227 -16.37 17.77 -15.09
C PRO A 227 -15.48 17.26 -16.24
N VAL A 228 -15.77 17.71 -17.46
CA VAL A 228 -15.13 17.24 -18.70
C VAL A 228 -13.62 17.44 -18.68
N GLU A 229 -13.16 18.52 -18.06
CA GLU A 229 -11.73 18.82 -17.85
C GLU A 229 -10.95 17.73 -17.10
N PHE A 230 -11.63 16.87 -16.32
CA PHE A 230 -11.00 15.76 -15.60
C PHE A 230 -11.12 14.41 -16.32
N HIS A 231 -11.86 14.31 -17.43
CA HIS A 231 -12.06 13.03 -18.13
C HIS A 231 -10.74 12.49 -18.69
N ASP A 232 -10.02 13.30 -19.47
CA ASP A 232 -8.76 12.90 -20.09
C ASP A 232 -7.66 12.61 -19.05
N PRO A 233 -7.48 13.42 -17.99
CA PRO A 233 -6.61 13.06 -16.87
C PRO A 233 -6.93 11.70 -16.24
N VAL A 234 -8.21 11.40 -15.97
CA VAL A 234 -8.60 10.11 -15.37
C VAL A 234 -8.25 8.95 -16.30
N ARG A 235 -8.56 9.06 -17.60
CA ARG A 235 -8.19 8.04 -18.59
C ARG A 235 -6.68 7.84 -18.66
N LYS A 236 -5.92 8.93 -18.65
CA LYS A 236 -4.46 8.88 -18.67
C LYS A 236 -3.91 8.14 -17.44
N TYR A 237 -4.39 8.47 -16.25
CA TYR A 237 -3.93 7.82 -15.01
C TYR A 237 -4.26 6.33 -14.96
N LEU A 238 -5.43 5.94 -15.45
CA LEU A 238 -5.79 4.53 -15.61
C LEU A 238 -4.87 3.81 -16.61
N ALA A 239 -4.57 4.45 -17.75
CA ALA A 239 -3.65 3.90 -18.76
C ALA A 239 -2.20 3.81 -18.26
N GLU A 240 -1.80 4.69 -17.34
CA GLU A 240 -0.50 4.64 -16.65
C GLU A 240 -0.44 3.53 -15.58
N GLY A 241 -1.56 2.85 -15.32
CA GLY A 241 -1.63 1.68 -14.44
C GLY A 241 -2.06 1.98 -13.00
N ILE A 242 -2.54 3.19 -12.72
CA ILE A 242 -3.06 3.57 -11.40
C ILE A 242 -4.40 2.87 -11.18
N LYS A 243 -4.49 2.08 -10.13
CA LYS A 243 -5.68 1.24 -9.86
C LYS A 243 -6.63 1.90 -8.88
N SER A 244 -6.09 2.67 -7.93
CA SER A 244 -6.88 3.28 -6.85
C SER A 244 -7.65 4.51 -7.33
N ALA A 245 -8.98 4.45 -7.22
CA ALA A 245 -9.87 5.58 -7.49
C ALA A 245 -9.55 6.79 -6.60
N ARG A 246 -9.19 6.53 -5.34
CA ARG A 246 -8.84 7.59 -4.40
C ARG A 246 -7.52 8.26 -4.76
N ILE A 247 -6.52 7.51 -5.22
CA ILE A 247 -5.24 8.07 -5.68
C ILE A 247 -5.45 8.93 -6.93
N ILE A 248 -6.28 8.48 -7.87
CA ILE A 248 -6.69 9.30 -9.03
C ILE A 248 -7.30 10.62 -8.57
N CYS A 249 -8.15 10.61 -7.54
CA CYS A 249 -8.72 11.84 -6.99
C CYS A 249 -7.67 12.78 -6.39
N GLU A 250 -6.68 12.25 -5.66
CA GLU A 250 -5.59 13.05 -5.11
C GLU A 250 -4.75 13.69 -6.25
N LEU A 251 -4.44 12.92 -7.31
CA LEU A 251 -3.76 13.44 -8.51
C LEU A 251 -4.55 14.54 -9.22
N LEU A 252 -5.87 14.40 -9.33
CA LEU A 252 -6.73 15.45 -9.89
C LEU A 252 -6.68 16.73 -9.06
N ILE A 253 -6.68 16.61 -7.73
CA ILE A 253 -6.59 17.77 -6.83
C ILE A 253 -5.22 18.44 -6.96
N GLU A 254 -4.16 17.66 -6.91
CA GLU A 254 -2.78 18.16 -6.88
C GLU A 254 -2.32 18.70 -8.23
N LYS A 255 -2.57 17.96 -9.32
CA LYS A 255 -2.00 18.23 -10.65
C LYS A 255 -2.98 18.91 -11.62
N HIS A 256 -4.30 18.80 -11.37
CA HIS A 256 -5.33 19.34 -12.27
C HIS A 256 -6.26 20.37 -11.60
N GLY A 257 -6.00 20.74 -10.34
CA GLY A 257 -6.75 21.79 -9.66
C GLY A 257 -8.18 21.40 -9.27
N ALA A 258 -8.48 20.09 -9.16
CA ALA A 258 -9.79 19.66 -8.72
C ALA A 258 -10.11 20.14 -7.29
N PRO A 259 -11.39 20.38 -6.96
CA PRO A 259 -11.76 20.88 -5.64
C PRO A 259 -11.33 19.94 -4.50
N ASN A 260 -10.49 20.44 -3.58
CA ASN A 260 -10.06 19.72 -2.38
C ASN A 260 -11.13 19.71 -1.26
N LYS A 261 -12.41 19.59 -1.63
CA LYS A 261 -13.51 19.44 -0.67
C LYS A 261 -13.57 17.97 -0.24
N ARG A 262 -13.59 17.70 1.07
CA ARG A 262 -13.55 16.32 1.62
C ARG A 262 -14.79 15.99 2.45
N PHE A 263 -15.11 14.70 2.53
CA PHE A 263 -16.05 14.16 3.51
C PHE A 263 -15.41 14.07 4.90
N LYS A 264 -16.22 13.89 5.95
CA LYS A 264 -15.72 13.63 7.31
C LYS A 264 -14.80 12.40 7.40
N SER A 265 -14.90 11.48 6.44
CA SER A 265 -14.02 10.31 6.30
C SER A 265 -12.64 10.62 5.70
N GLY A 266 -12.37 11.87 5.31
CA GLY A 266 -11.14 12.28 4.63
C GLY A 266 -11.13 12.04 3.11
N ARG A 267 -12.12 11.33 2.58
CA ARG A 267 -12.26 11.07 1.12
C ARG A 267 -12.59 12.35 0.36
N PRO A 268 -11.95 12.60 -0.80
CA PRO A 268 -12.35 13.68 -1.72
C PRO A 268 -13.82 13.58 -2.13
N LYS A 269 -14.53 14.71 -2.23
CA LYS A 269 -15.91 14.73 -2.73
C LYS A 269 -16.01 14.36 -4.21
N ILE A 270 -14.95 14.60 -4.99
CA ILE A 270 -14.86 14.19 -6.40
C ILE A 270 -14.79 12.67 -6.58
N TYR A 271 -14.57 11.91 -5.50
CA TYR A 271 -14.44 10.45 -5.54
C TYR A 271 -15.64 9.73 -6.19
N VAL A 272 -16.86 10.14 -5.85
CA VAL A 272 -18.07 9.51 -6.41
C VAL A 272 -18.19 9.78 -7.91
N PRO A 273 -18.10 11.05 -8.39
CA PRO A 273 -18.02 11.34 -9.82
C PRO A 273 -16.91 10.59 -10.57
N VAL A 274 -15.71 10.47 -10.00
CA VAL A 274 -14.61 9.70 -10.62
C VAL A 274 -15.01 8.23 -10.78
N CYS A 275 -15.52 7.57 -9.74
CA CYS A 275 -15.91 6.17 -9.83
C CYS A 275 -16.98 5.93 -10.90
N ILE A 276 -18.02 6.77 -10.92
CA ILE A 276 -19.09 6.69 -11.92
C ILE A 276 -18.53 6.85 -13.34
N PHE A 277 -17.62 7.82 -13.54
CA PHE A 277 -16.99 8.03 -14.83
C PHE A 277 -16.19 6.81 -15.29
N ILE A 278 -15.35 6.24 -14.42
CA ILE A 278 -14.49 5.08 -14.75
C ILE A 278 -15.35 3.88 -15.15
N GLU A 279 -16.37 3.56 -14.36
CA GLU A 279 -17.27 2.42 -14.59
C GLU A 279 -18.11 2.59 -15.87
N ARG A 280 -18.51 3.84 -16.18
CA ARG A 280 -19.25 4.14 -17.41
C ARG A 280 -18.37 4.05 -18.66
N ASP A 281 -17.14 4.56 -18.58
CA ASP A 281 -16.21 4.62 -19.71
C ASP A 281 -15.56 3.25 -20.00
N ASN A 282 -15.54 2.33 -19.02
CA ASN A 282 -14.95 1.00 -19.13
C ASN A 282 -15.96 -0.10 -18.76
N PRO A 283 -16.95 -0.39 -19.65
CA PRO A 283 -17.91 -1.45 -19.41
C PRO A 283 -17.20 -2.81 -19.33
N GLY A 284 -17.17 -3.42 -18.14
CA GLY A 284 -16.50 -4.70 -17.87
C GLY A 284 -15.24 -4.59 -17.01
N VAL A 285 -14.89 -3.40 -16.52
CA VAL A 285 -13.78 -3.24 -15.56
C VAL A 285 -14.00 -4.09 -14.31
N LYS A 286 -12.97 -4.83 -13.88
CA LYS A 286 -13.04 -5.59 -12.64
C LYS A 286 -12.82 -4.64 -11.47
N VAL A 287 -13.85 -4.49 -10.63
CA VAL A 287 -13.81 -3.66 -9.42
C VAL A 287 -13.54 -4.52 -8.20
N VAL A 288 -12.52 -4.15 -7.42
CA VAL A 288 -12.27 -4.70 -6.09
C VAL A 288 -12.57 -3.60 -5.07
N ASP A 289 -13.63 -3.77 -4.27
CA ASP A 289 -14.01 -2.80 -3.23
C ASP A 289 -13.30 -3.17 -1.92
N LEU A 290 -12.26 -2.39 -1.57
CA LEU A 290 -11.48 -2.61 -0.36
C LEU A 290 -12.10 -1.81 0.79
N ASN A 291 -12.67 -2.54 1.75
CA ASN A 291 -13.13 -2.01 3.04
C ASN A 291 -14.07 -0.79 2.96
N ARG A 292 -14.83 -0.63 1.86
CA ARG A 292 -15.76 0.50 1.57
C ARG A 292 -15.09 1.89 1.51
N MET A 293 -13.77 1.95 1.50
CA MET A 293 -12.99 3.20 1.59
C MET A 293 -12.30 3.58 0.29
N ASP A 294 -12.04 2.61 -0.57
CA ASP A 294 -11.43 2.82 -1.89
C ASP A 294 -11.85 1.71 -2.87
N ARG A 295 -11.96 2.05 -4.15
CA ARG A 295 -12.23 1.11 -5.24
C ARG A 295 -10.97 0.98 -6.08
N GLN A 296 -10.55 -0.26 -6.30
CA GLN A 296 -9.47 -0.56 -7.22
C GLN A 296 -10.04 -1.08 -8.54
N TYR A 297 -9.57 -0.51 -9.64
CA TYR A 297 -9.96 -0.88 -11.00
C TYR A 297 -8.83 -1.66 -11.68
N TYR A 298 -9.18 -2.81 -12.23
CA TYR A 298 -8.29 -3.63 -13.04
C TYR A 298 -8.86 -3.63 -14.46
N ILE A 299 -8.23 -2.86 -15.34
CA ILE A 299 -8.56 -2.78 -16.77
C ILE A 299 -7.77 -3.88 -17.47
N ASN A 300 -8.45 -4.72 -18.25
CA ASN A 300 -7.85 -5.79 -19.06
C ASN A 300 -7.23 -5.24 -20.34
#